data_AF-A0A7W4HGG3-F1
#
_entry.id   AF-A0A7W4HGG3-F1
#
_cell.length_a   1.000
_cell.length_b   1.000
_cell.length_c   1.000
_cell.angle_alpha   90.00
_cell.angle_beta   90.00
_cell.angle_gamma   90.00
#
_symmetry.space_group_name_H-M   'P 1'
#
loop_
_entity.id
_entity.type
_entity.pdbx_description
1 polymer ?
#
loop_
_entity_poly.entity_id
_entity_poly.type
_entity_poly.pdbx_seq_one_letter_code
_entity_poly.pdbx_strand_id
1 'polypeptide(L)'
;MQIFKAVFGVLLLLFCLTGCKTYKEPQPITQKETEIVTKTITKTQRDTIIQVKADSSYYEAYIDCRDGKPKILDHSSGKPQKVRPGKNLKPPTAKIDENGKLQVSCESLEQQLTVALWENHILESKLKEKTIIPPPVEIEKKLTWWQKLYIRTGQLSILILLIYLGFKIPWKRLMKLF
;
A
#
# COMPACT_ATOMS: atom_id res chain seq x y z
N MET A 1 -17.67 -32.94 -54.90
CA MET A 1 -17.58 -31.46 -55.05
C MET A 1 -18.54 -30.67 -54.13
N GLN A 2 -19.77 -31.12 -53.87
CA GLN A 2 -20.72 -30.42 -52.99
C GLN A 2 -20.24 -30.34 -51.52
N ILE A 3 -19.73 -31.46 -50.98
CA ILE A 3 -19.22 -31.54 -49.59
C ILE A 3 -18.03 -30.60 -49.36
N PHE A 4 -17.10 -30.53 -50.31
CA PHE A 4 -15.92 -29.64 -50.20
C PHE A 4 -16.30 -28.16 -50.18
N LYS A 5 -17.34 -27.76 -50.94
CA LYS A 5 -17.88 -26.40 -50.93
C LYS A 5 -18.61 -26.07 -49.62
N ALA A 6 -19.33 -27.05 -49.06
CA ALA A 6 -20.02 -26.90 -47.78
C ALA A 6 -19.02 -26.77 -46.62
N VAL A 7 -17.99 -27.63 -46.58
CA VAL A 7 -16.94 -27.58 -45.55
C VAL A 7 -16.16 -26.27 -45.61
N PHE A 8 -15.82 -25.78 -46.81
CA PHE A 8 -15.15 -24.50 -46.98
C PHE A 8 -16.02 -23.31 -46.54
N GLY A 9 -17.33 -23.35 -46.81
CA GLY A 9 -18.27 -22.32 -46.36
C GLY A 9 -18.42 -22.25 -44.83
N VAL A 10 -18.47 -23.41 -44.16
CA VAL A 10 -18.55 -23.48 -42.70
C VAL A 10 -17.26 -23.00 -42.04
N LEU A 11 -16.10 -23.37 -42.59
CA LEU A 11 -14.78 -22.93 -42.10
C LEU A 11 -14.61 -21.40 -42.19
N LEU A 12 -15.09 -20.80 -43.29
CA LEU A 12 -15.01 -19.36 -43.51
C LEU A 12 -15.92 -18.57 -42.56
N LEU A 13 -17.11 -19.11 -42.25
CA LEU A 13 -18.04 -18.53 -41.27
C LEU A 13 -17.45 -18.55 -39.85
N LEU A 14 -16.80 -19.65 -39.46
CA LEU A 14 -16.12 -19.78 -38.16
C LEU A 14 -14.96 -18.78 -38.01
N PHE A 15 -14.22 -18.50 -39.09
CA PHE A 15 -13.13 -17.53 -39.05
C PHE A 15 -13.62 -16.10 -38.82
N CYS A 16 -14.76 -15.71 -39.40
CA CYS A 16 -15.35 -14.39 -39.20
C CYS A 16 -15.85 -14.15 -37.76
N LEU A 17 -16.23 -15.21 -37.04
CA LEU A 17 -16.76 -15.10 -35.67
C LEU A 17 -15.66 -14.91 -34.59
N THR A 18 -14.39 -15.17 -34.92
CA THR A 18 -13.28 -15.02 -33.94
C THR A 18 -12.71 -13.60 -33.84
N GLY A 19 -13.14 -12.69 -34.72
CA GLY A 19 -12.67 -11.29 -34.78
C GLY A 19 -13.27 -10.34 -33.73
N CYS A 20 -14.38 -10.70 -33.06
CA CYS A 20 -15.03 -9.86 -32.05
C CYS A 20 -14.46 -10.07 -30.64
N LYS A 21 -13.14 -10.06 -30.47
CA LYS A 21 -12.54 -9.85 -29.14
C LYS A 21 -12.14 -8.38 -29.03
N THR A 22 -12.86 -7.65 -28.18
CA THR A 22 -12.52 -6.28 -27.78
C THR A 22 -11.07 -6.26 -27.30
N TYR A 23 -10.19 -5.67 -28.11
CA TYR A 23 -8.79 -5.49 -27.78
C TYR A 23 -8.72 -4.56 -26.57
N LYS A 24 -8.39 -5.11 -25.40
CA LYS A 24 -8.06 -4.29 -24.24
C LYS A 24 -6.67 -3.73 -24.48
N GLU A 25 -6.59 -2.40 -24.49
CA GLU A 25 -5.36 -1.65 -24.63
C GLU A 25 -4.31 -2.15 -23.62
N PRO A 26 -3.09 -2.49 -24.06
CA PRO A 26 -2.05 -2.93 -23.15
C PRO A 26 -1.63 -1.76 -22.27
N GLN A 27 -1.73 -1.95 -20.96
CA GLN A 27 -1.31 -0.98 -19.95
C GLN A 27 0.17 -0.60 -20.15
N PRO A 28 0.53 0.68 -19.94
CA PRO A 28 1.87 1.18 -20.20
C PRO A 28 2.91 0.44 -19.35
N ILE A 29 3.99 0.02 -20.00
CA ILE A 29 5.14 -0.63 -19.37
C ILE A 29 5.87 0.46 -18.58
N THR A 30 5.74 0.43 -17.25
CA THR A 30 6.47 1.31 -16.33
C THR A 30 7.97 1.07 -16.47
N GLN A 31 8.65 1.94 -17.23
CA GLN A 31 10.10 2.06 -17.14
C GLN A 31 10.43 2.69 -15.79
N LYS A 32 11.09 1.93 -14.91
CA LYS A 32 11.61 2.42 -13.64
C LYS A 32 12.82 3.31 -13.92
N GLU A 33 12.58 4.55 -14.30
CA GLU A 33 13.61 5.58 -14.21
C GLU A 33 13.82 5.88 -12.72
N THR A 34 14.99 5.51 -12.22
CA THR A 34 15.33 5.63 -10.81
C THR A 34 15.80 7.06 -10.58
N GLU A 35 14.85 8.01 -10.51
CA GLU A 35 15.16 9.36 -10.06
C GLU A 35 15.44 9.32 -8.56
N ILE A 36 16.73 9.35 -8.22
CA ILE A 36 17.20 9.53 -6.84
C ILE A 36 16.90 10.97 -6.46
N VAL A 37 15.68 11.22 -6.03
CA VAL A 37 15.25 12.51 -5.47
C VAL A 37 15.87 12.62 -4.07
N THR A 38 17.09 13.16 -4.01
CA THR A 38 17.77 13.54 -2.76
C THR A 38 17.02 14.72 -2.14
N LYS A 39 15.90 14.45 -1.46
CA LYS A 39 15.17 15.45 -0.66
C LYS A 39 15.99 15.76 0.59
N THR A 40 16.72 16.87 0.57
CA THR A 40 17.39 17.47 1.73
C THR A 40 16.36 17.68 2.85
N ILE A 41 16.46 16.88 3.90
CA ILE A 41 15.57 16.95 5.07
C ILE A 41 15.97 18.18 5.89
N THR A 42 15.24 19.29 5.75
CA THR A 42 15.33 20.40 6.69
C THR A 42 14.54 20.03 7.95
N LYS A 43 15.23 19.39 8.90
CA LYS A 43 14.69 19.11 10.24
C LYS A 43 14.47 20.43 10.97
N THR A 44 13.25 20.96 10.89
CA THR A 44 12.86 22.17 11.60
C THR A 44 12.62 21.80 13.06
N GLN A 45 13.60 22.05 13.92
CA GLN A 45 13.45 21.93 15.36
C GLN A 45 12.45 23.00 15.83
N ARG A 46 11.34 22.57 16.43
CA ARG A 46 10.33 23.48 16.97
C ARG A 46 10.55 23.64 18.47
N ASP A 47 10.89 24.85 18.89
CA ASP A 47 11.04 25.20 20.31
C ASP A 47 9.68 25.45 20.97
N THR A 48 8.76 24.49 20.85
CA THR A 48 7.41 24.63 21.43
C THR A 48 7.40 24.08 22.86
N ILE A 49 7.00 24.92 23.82
CA ILE A 49 6.84 24.51 25.22
C ILE A 49 5.62 23.60 25.32
N ILE A 50 5.84 22.32 25.65
CA ILE A 50 4.76 21.34 25.84
C ILE A 50 4.17 21.56 27.22
N GLN A 51 2.95 22.11 27.29
CA GLN A 51 2.21 22.20 28.54
C GLN A 51 1.63 20.83 28.91
N VAL A 52 2.19 20.21 29.95
CA VAL A 52 1.71 18.93 30.47
C VAL A 52 0.67 19.19 31.55
N LYS A 53 -0.48 18.51 31.46
CA LYS A 53 -1.51 18.56 32.50
C LYS A 53 -1.00 17.88 33.77
N ALA A 54 -1.32 18.45 34.94
CA ALA A 54 -1.03 17.84 36.22
C ALA A 54 -1.55 16.39 36.29
N ASP A 55 -0.70 15.49 36.78
CA ASP A 55 -0.98 14.06 36.94
C ASP A 55 -0.59 13.63 38.37
N SER A 56 -1.21 12.57 38.86
CA SER A 56 -1.00 12.06 40.22
C SER A 56 -0.99 10.54 40.24
N SER A 57 -0.03 9.96 40.96
CA SER A 57 0.01 8.53 41.26
C SER A 57 -0.21 8.30 42.77
N TYR A 58 -0.66 7.10 43.14
CA TYR A 58 -1.06 6.78 44.52
C TYR A 58 -0.33 5.55 45.05
N TYR A 59 0.11 5.63 46.32
CA TYR A 59 0.75 4.55 47.06
C TYR A 59 0.21 4.46 48.48
N GLU A 60 -0.19 3.27 48.89
CA GLU A 60 -0.60 2.96 50.26
C GLU A 60 -0.04 1.58 50.64
N ALA A 61 0.67 1.52 51.77
CA ALA A 61 1.21 0.28 52.32
C ALA A 61 1.26 0.32 53.85
N TYR A 62 1.20 -0.85 54.47
CA TYR A 62 1.38 -0.99 55.91
C TYR A 62 2.88 -1.07 56.25
N ILE A 63 3.27 -0.39 57.33
CA ILE A 63 4.62 -0.45 57.87
C ILE A 63 4.58 -1.34 59.11
N ASP A 64 5.48 -2.31 59.17
CA ASP A 64 5.67 -3.21 60.30
C ASP A 64 7.06 -3.01 60.91
N CYS A 65 7.19 -3.22 62.21
CA CYS A 65 8.47 -3.13 62.89
C CYS A 65 8.99 -4.54 63.16
N ARG A 66 10.06 -4.93 62.47
CA ARG A 66 10.74 -6.21 62.70
C ARG A 66 12.15 -5.93 63.17
N ASP A 67 12.51 -6.50 64.32
CA ASP A 67 13.85 -6.37 64.91
C ASP A 67 14.26 -4.91 65.18
N GLY A 68 13.29 -4.07 65.59
CA GLY A 68 13.49 -2.64 65.84
C GLY A 68 13.67 -1.78 64.58
N LYS A 69 13.53 -2.36 63.38
CA LYS A 69 13.63 -1.66 62.10
C LYS A 69 12.29 -1.63 61.36
N PRO A 70 11.85 -0.46 60.84
CA PRO A 70 10.63 -0.37 60.06
C PRO A 70 10.82 -1.02 58.68
N LYS A 71 9.89 -1.91 58.29
CA LYS A 71 9.83 -2.59 56.99
C LYS A 71 8.45 -2.41 56.37
N ILE A 72 8.42 -2.19 55.05
CA ILE A 72 7.17 -2.13 54.29
C ILE A 72 6.65 -3.56 54.09
N LEU A 73 5.37 -3.76 54.35
CA LEU A 73 4.70 -5.03 54.10
C LEU A 73 4.25 -5.11 52.65
N ASP A 74 4.88 -6.00 51.90
CA ASP A 74 4.50 -6.30 50.51
C ASP A 74 3.31 -7.25 50.46
N HIS A 75 2.66 -7.34 49.29
CA HIS A 75 1.56 -8.29 49.03
C HIS A 75 1.84 -9.74 49.45
N SER A 76 3.11 -10.16 49.42
CA SER A 76 3.56 -11.50 49.85
C SER A 76 3.31 -11.78 51.35
N SER A 77 3.20 -10.73 52.17
CA SER A 77 2.97 -10.82 53.61
C SER A 77 1.49 -10.87 54.04
N GLY A 78 0.57 -10.99 53.08
CA GLY A 78 -0.87 -11.16 53.33
C GLY A 78 -1.64 -9.87 53.66
N LYS A 79 -0.99 -8.69 53.64
CA LYS A 79 -1.65 -7.38 53.80
C LYS A 79 -1.81 -6.67 52.45
N PRO A 80 -2.91 -5.90 52.26
CA PRO A 80 -3.15 -5.22 51.01
C PRO A 80 -2.23 -3.99 50.87
N GLN A 81 -1.44 -3.97 49.80
CA GLN A 81 -0.78 -2.78 49.30
C GLN A 81 -1.64 -2.22 48.15
N LYS A 82 -1.90 -0.91 48.14
CA LYS A 82 -2.65 -0.27 47.04
C LYS A 82 -1.70 0.64 46.28
N VAL A 83 -1.42 0.27 45.04
CA VAL A 83 -0.63 1.11 44.13
C VAL A 83 -1.47 1.41 42.91
N ARG A 84 -1.60 2.70 42.56
CA ARG A 84 -2.28 3.12 41.34
C ARG A 84 -1.36 4.00 40.50
N PRO A 85 -1.11 3.64 39.24
CA PRO A 85 -0.39 4.51 38.32
C PRO A 85 -1.22 5.75 37.99
N GLY A 86 -0.53 6.83 37.65
CA GLY A 86 -1.15 7.99 37.01
C GLY A 86 -1.38 7.74 35.53
N LYS A 87 -1.84 8.74 34.79
CA LYS A 87 -2.02 8.62 33.34
C LYS A 87 -0.68 8.51 32.60
N ASN A 88 0.33 9.24 33.07
CA ASN A 88 1.68 9.31 32.53
C ASN A 88 2.76 9.05 33.60
N LEU A 89 2.36 8.80 34.85
CA LEU A 89 3.25 8.45 35.95
C LEU A 89 3.26 6.94 36.18
N LYS A 90 4.46 6.37 36.33
CA LYS A 90 4.62 4.99 36.75
C LYS A 90 4.10 4.80 38.19
N PRO A 91 3.76 3.55 38.57
CA PRO A 91 3.49 3.22 39.96
C PRO A 91 4.66 3.67 40.86
N PRO A 92 4.40 4.47 41.90
CA PRO A 92 5.44 4.94 42.82
C PRO A 92 6.06 3.76 43.57
N THR A 93 7.37 3.82 43.78
CA THR A 93 8.12 2.82 44.54
C THR A 93 8.59 3.42 45.84
N ALA A 94 8.19 2.82 46.96
CA ALA A 94 8.63 3.25 48.28
C ALA A 94 9.65 2.26 48.86
N LYS A 95 10.74 2.77 49.43
CA LYS A 95 11.78 2.00 50.13
C LYS A 95 12.09 2.67 51.45
N ILE A 96 12.38 1.88 52.48
CA ILE A 96 12.86 2.40 53.75
C ILE A 96 14.38 2.20 53.77
N ASP A 97 15.10 3.29 53.98
CA ASP A 97 16.56 3.30 54.07
C ASP A 97 17.03 2.74 55.43
N GLU A 98 18.30 2.34 55.55
CA GLU A 98 18.85 1.72 56.77
C GLU A 98 18.74 2.61 58.02
N ASN A 99 18.64 3.92 57.80
CA ASN A 99 18.45 4.96 58.81
C ASN A 99 16.96 5.25 59.15
N GLY A 100 16.02 4.44 58.64
CA GLY A 100 14.58 4.56 58.91
C GLY A 100 13.85 5.65 58.12
N LYS A 101 14.50 6.25 57.10
CA LYS A 101 13.89 7.26 56.23
C LYS A 101 13.09 6.59 55.11
N LEU A 102 11.86 7.06 54.87
CA LEU A 102 11.04 6.63 53.74
C LEU A 102 11.45 7.39 52.47
N GLN A 103 11.96 6.67 51.48
CA GLN A 103 12.26 7.19 50.15
C GLN A 103 11.15 6.76 49.19
N VAL A 104 10.50 7.74 48.54
CA VAL A 104 9.47 7.49 47.53
C VAL A 104 9.99 7.98 46.18
N SER A 105 10.13 7.06 45.22
CA SER A 105 10.50 7.38 43.84
C SER A 105 9.26 7.40 42.96
N CYS A 106 9.06 8.52 42.26
CA CYS A 106 8.01 8.72 41.26
C CYS A 106 8.66 9.00 39.92
N GLU A 107 8.47 8.11 38.95
CA GLU A 107 8.98 8.27 37.59
C GLU A 107 7.85 8.63 36.62
N SER A 108 8.08 9.63 35.76
CA SER A 108 7.21 9.95 34.64
C SER A 108 7.62 9.19 33.38
N LEU A 109 6.65 8.89 32.51
CA LEU A 109 6.92 8.41 31.16
C LEU A 109 7.53 9.53 30.31
N GLU A 110 8.39 9.17 29.35
CA GLU A 110 9.12 10.11 28.51
C GLU A 110 8.23 10.75 27.43
N GLN A 111 7.45 11.75 27.84
CA GLN A 111 6.49 12.45 26.98
C GLN A 111 7.18 13.23 25.84
N GLN A 112 8.33 13.85 26.12
CA GLN A 112 9.08 14.62 25.12
C GLN A 112 9.61 13.75 23.99
N LEU A 113 10.15 12.56 24.33
CA LEU A 113 10.64 11.60 23.34
C LEU A 113 9.51 11.11 22.44
N THR A 114 8.34 10.83 23.02
CA THR A 114 7.17 10.38 22.26
C THR A 114 6.72 11.42 21.23
N VAL A 115 6.64 12.70 21.63
CA VAL A 115 6.28 13.79 20.70
C VAL A 115 7.30 13.90 19.57
N ALA A 116 8.60 13.86 19.89
CA ALA A 116 9.66 13.91 18.88
C ALA A 116 9.58 12.73 17.88
N LEU A 117 9.30 11.52 18.37
CA LEU A 117 9.14 10.33 17.52
C LEU A 117 7.94 10.46 16.58
N TRP A 118 6.81 10.97 17.08
CA TRP A 118 5.60 11.19 16.28
C TRP A 118 5.82 12.23 15.18
N GLU A 119 6.49 13.34 15.48
CA GLU A 119 6.82 14.35 14.48
C GLU A 119 7.71 13.77 13.37
N ASN A 120 8.75 13.01 13.73
CA ASN A 120 9.61 12.35 12.74
C ASN A 120 8.80 11.38 11.86
N HIS A 121 7.89 10.60 12.44
CA HIS A 121 7.07 9.67 11.68
C HIS A 121 6.09 10.37 10.71
N ILE A 122 5.51 11.50 11.11
CA ILE A 122 4.67 12.33 10.23
C ILE A 122 5.49 12.91 9.07
N LEU A 123 6.74 13.31 9.32
CA LEU A 123 7.64 13.77 8.26
C LEU A 123 7.97 12.64 7.28
N GLU A 124 8.34 11.46 7.78
CA GLU A 124 8.66 10.28 6.95
C GLU A 124 7.47 9.84 6.09
N SER A 125 6.26 9.80 6.65
CA SER A 125 5.05 9.40 5.93
C SER A 125 4.70 10.39 4.80
N LYS A 126 4.77 11.70 5.07
CA LYS A 126 4.59 12.74 4.04
C LYS A 126 5.62 12.67 2.92
N LEU A 127 6.85 12.21 3.20
CA LEU A 127 7.88 12.02 2.19
C LEU A 127 7.54 10.86 1.25
N LYS A 128 7.02 9.75 1.78
CA LYS A 128 6.60 8.58 0.98
C LYS A 128 5.44 8.91 0.05
N GLU A 129 4.48 9.69 0.52
CA GLU A 129 3.30 10.08 -0.26
C GLU A 129 3.64 11.01 -1.44
N LYS A 130 4.70 11.82 -1.33
CA LYS A 130 5.22 12.66 -2.42
C LYS A 130 6.16 11.91 -3.38
N THR A 131 5.96 10.62 -3.58
CA THR A 131 6.55 9.91 -4.73
C THR A 131 5.68 10.26 -5.93
N ILE A 132 6.03 11.36 -6.60
CA ILE A 132 5.36 11.84 -7.80
C ILE A 132 5.56 10.76 -8.86
N ILE A 133 4.49 10.05 -9.18
CA ILE A 133 4.48 9.11 -10.31
C ILE A 133 4.54 10.01 -11.56
N PRO A 134 5.61 9.95 -12.37
CA PRO A 134 5.65 10.74 -13.59
C PRO A 134 4.45 10.36 -14.47
N PRO A 135 3.89 11.31 -15.24
CA PRO A 135 2.80 11.00 -16.16
C PRO A 135 3.22 9.85 -17.08
N PRO A 136 2.35 8.86 -17.33
CA PRO A 136 2.69 7.73 -18.18
C PRO A 136 3.08 8.26 -19.55
N VAL A 137 4.36 8.14 -19.90
CA VAL A 137 4.84 8.47 -21.24
C VAL A 137 4.28 7.41 -22.17
N GLU A 138 3.46 7.83 -23.13
CA GLU A 138 2.92 6.96 -24.17
C GLU A 138 4.07 6.52 -25.09
N ILE A 139 4.64 5.35 -24.78
CA ILE A 139 5.62 4.72 -25.66
C ILE A 139 4.83 4.05 -26.77
N GLU A 140 4.80 4.66 -27.96
CA GLU A 140 4.23 4.04 -29.15
C GLU A 140 4.95 2.70 -29.43
N LYS A 141 4.24 1.59 -29.18
CA LYS A 141 4.80 0.25 -29.38
C LYS A 141 4.92 0.00 -30.88
N LYS A 142 6.16 0.03 -31.39
CA LYS A 142 6.46 -0.35 -32.78
C LYS A 142 5.95 -1.76 -33.04
N LEU A 143 5.11 -1.92 -34.07
CA LEU A 143 4.59 -3.22 -34.50
C LEU A 143 5.74 -4.17 -34.82
N THR A 144 5.68 -5.40 -34.30
CA THR A 144 6.71 -6.40 -34.61
C THR A 144 6.61 -6.82 -36.08
N TRP A 145 7.72 -7.27 -36.65
CA TRP A 145 7.78 -7.64 -38.07
C TRP A 145 6.74 -8.71 -38.44
N TRP A 146 6.54 -9.71 -37.57
CA TRP A 146 5.51 -10.75 -37.75
C TRP A 146 4.08 -10.22 -37.74
N GLN A 147 3.78 -9.25 -36.88
CA GLN A 147 2.46 -8.59 -36.86
C GLN A 147 2.21 -7.84 -38.16
N LYS A 148 3.23 -7.13 -38.67
CA LYS A 148 3.16 -6.42 -39.96
C LYS A 148 2.96 -7.39 -41.13
N LEU A 149 3.59 -8.56 -41.08
CA LEU A 149 3.40 -9.61 -42.08
C LEU A 149 1.98 -10.16 -42.03
N TYR A 150 1.44 -10.47 -40.84
CA TYR A 150 0.09 -10.99 -40.67
C TYR A 150 -1.02 -10.02 -41.13
N ILE A 151 -0.84 -8.72 -40.85
CA ILE A 151 -1.76 -7.69 -41.34
C ILE A 151 -1.77 -7.64 -42.88
N ARG A 152 -0.59 -7.71 -43.52
CA ARG A 152 -0.48 -7.71 -44.98
C ARG A 152 -1.07 -8.96 -45.62
N THR A 153 -0.87 -10.15 -45.03
CA THR A 153 -1.44 -11.39 -45.57
C THR A 153 -2.96 -11.42 -45.42
N GLY A 154 -3.51 -10.88 -44.32
CA GLY A 154 -4.94 -10.69 -44.14
C GLY A 154 -5.55 -9.73 -45.16
N GLN A 155 -4.87 -8.61 -45.47
CA GLN A 155 -5.32 -7.70 -46.53
C GLN A 155 -5.34 -8.37 -47.90
N LEU A 156 -4.30 -9.16 -48.21
CA LEU A 156 -4.21 -9.87 -49.49
C LEU A 156 -5.31 -10.95 -49.63
N SER A 157 -5.63 -11.66 -48.54
CA SER A 157 -6.65 -12.71 -48.57
C SER A 157 -8.06 -12.15 -48.80
N ILE A 158 -8.39 -11.00 -48.20
CA ILE A 158 -9.67 -10.30 -48.42
C ILE A 158 -9.79 -9.84 -49.88
N LEU A 159 -8.70 -9.32 -50.46
CA LEU A 159 -8.69 -8.85 -51.84
C LEU A 159 -8.95 -10.01 -52.82
N ILE A 160 -8.31 -11.17 -52.60
CA ILE A 160 -8.54 -12.38 -53.40
C ILE A 160 -10.00 -12.86 -53.26
N LEU A 161 -10.56 -12.80 -52.06
CA LEU A 161 -11.95 -13.20 -51.80
C LEU A 161 -12.94 -12.29 -52.54
N LEU A 162 -12.73 -10.97 -52.53
CA LEU A 162 -13.56 -10.00 -53.27
C LEU A 162 -13.51 -10.24 -54.78
N ILE A 163 -12.32 -10.47 -55.34
CA ILE A 163 -12.16 -10.80 -56.76
C ILE A 163 -12.92 -12.09 -57.09
N TYR A 164 -12.77 -13.13 -56.28
CA TYR A 164 -13.46 -14.41 -56.48
C TYR A 164 -15.00 -14.27 -56.44
N LEU A 165 -15.53 -13.51 -55.48
CA LEU A 165 -16.97 -13.21 -55.42
C LEU A 165 -17.43 -12.43 -56.66
N GLY A 166 -16.66 -11.42 -57.08
CA GLY A 166 -16.98 -10.60 -58.26
C GLY A 166 -17.08 -11.41 -59.56
N PHE A 167 -16.20 -12.39 -59.76
CA PHE A 167 -16.23 -13.29 -60.93
C PHE A 167 -17.30 -14.37 -60.84
N LYS A 168 -17.63 -14.85 -59.65
CA LYS A 168 -18.55 -15.98 -59.45
C LYS A 168 -20.02 -15.57 -59.39
N ILE A 169 -20.31 -14.34 -58.97
CA ILE A 169 -21.68 -13.83 -58.95
C ILE A 169 -22.13 -13.58 -60.40
N PRO A 170 -23.26 -14.14 -60.85
CA PRO A 170 -23.81 -13.78 -62.15
C PRO A 170 -24.38 -12.36 -62.07
N TRP A 171 -23.61 -11.37 -62.52
CA TRP A 171 -23.98 -9.95 -62.51
C TRP A 171 -25.35 -9.67 -63.16
N LYS A 172 -25.77 -10.50 -64.13
CA LYS A 172 -27.09 -10.43 -64.78
C LYS A 172 -28.29 -10.70 -63.85
N ARG A 173 -28.12 -11.44 -62.75
CA ARG A 173 -29.18 -11.71 -61.76
C ARG A 173 -29.20 -10.67 -60.64
N LEU A 174 -28.04 -10.10 -60.30
CA LEU A 174 -27.91 -9.13 -59.23
C LEU A 174 -28.45 -7.74 -59.66
N MET A 175 -28.21 -7.34 -60.91
CA MET A 175 -28.79 -6.12 -61.52
C MET A 175 -30.30 -6.20 -61.82
N LYS A 176 -30.99 -7.31 -61.47
CA LYS A 176 -32.45 -7.43 -61.56
C LYS A 176 -33.15 -7.32 -60.20
N LEU A 177 -32.38 -7.33 -59.11
CA LEU A 177 -32.85 -7.23 -57.72
C LEU A 177 -32.67 -5.81 -57.15
N PHE A 178 -32.01 -4.93 -57.91
CA PHE A 178 -31.85 -3.50 -57.68
C PHE A 178 -32.52 -2.78 -58.85
#